data_AF-A0A5C8T0Z2-F1
#
_entry.id   AF-A0A5C8T0Z2-F1
#
_cell.length_a   1.000
_cell.length_b   1.000
_cell.length_c   1.000
_cell.angle_alpha   90.00
_cell.angle_beta   90.00
_cell.angle_gamma   90.00
#
_symmetry.space_group_name_H-M   'P 1'
#
loop_
_entity.id
_entity.type
_entity.pdbx_description
1 polymer ?
#
loop_
_entity_poly.entity_id
_entity_poly.type
_entity_poly.pdbx_seq_one_letter_code
_entity_poly.pdbx_strand_id
1 'polypeptide(L)'
;RAHPARPPVPAEGLRREPDPGQLWGMSFALPAHAWRACGGMDEAYAGYGGEETDLAMRLAASGLPTFWVGGARAYHQHHPVHVPPLQHFDAILANAARFRRAHGRWCMTYWLDQFRAAGLIAWDDDAPAIQVLRRPDPTEIAAALRPDALFS
;
A
#
# COMPACT_ATOMS: atom_id res chain seq x y z
N ARG A 1 8.79 18.14 -3.46
CA ARG A 1 9.99 17.26 -3.45
C ARG A 1 9.56 15.87 -3.91
N ALA A 2 10.46 15.05 -4.48
CA ALA A 2 10.13 13.66 -4.78
C ALA A 2 10.03 12.84 -3.48
N HIS A 3 9.12 11.85 -3.44
CA HIS A 3 9.01 10.95 -2.31
C HIS A 3 10.25 10.05 -2.23
N PRO A 4 10.92 9.91 -1.08
CA PRO A 4 12.20 9.20 -0.97
C PRO A 4 12.10 7.70 -1.31
N ALA A 5 10.93 7.08 -1.08
CA ALA A 5 10.69 5.69 -1.43
C ALA A 5 10.30 5.47 -2.91
N ARG A 6 10.18 6.53 -3.73
CA ARG A 6 9.83 6.40 -5.16
C ARG A 6 11.09 6.41 -6.01
N PRO A 7 11.21 5.49 -6.99
CA PRO A 7 12.34 5.49 -7.89
C PRO A 7 12.29 6.72 -8.82
N PRO A 8 13.43 7.13 -9.39
CA PRO A 8 13.47 8.21 -10.37
C PRO A 8 12.55 7.93 -11.57
N VAL A 9 11.64 8.84 -11.88
CA VAL A 9 10.78 8.76 -13.07
C VAL A 9 11.54 9.36 -14.26
N PRO A 10 11.59 8.69 -15.43
CA PRO A 10 12.25 9.26 -16.60
C PRO A 10 11.56 10.56 -17.03
N ALA A 11 12.32 11.52 -17.56
CA ALA A 11 11.74 12.75 -18.08
C ALA A 11 10.83 12.47 -19.30
N GLU A 12 11.25 11.55 -20.16
CA GLU A 12 10.58 11.14 -21.40
C GLU A 12 10.69 9.63 -21.61
N GLY A 13 9.81 9.06 -22.42
CA GLY A 13 9.85 7.64 -22.80
C GLY A 13 9.41 6.69 -21.69
N LEU A 14 9.88 5.45 -21.75
CA LEU A 14 9.51 4.37 -20.83
C LEU A 14 10.74 3.86 -20.07
N ARG A 15 10.59 3.65 -18.75
CA ARG A 15 11.58 2.94 -17.93
C ARG A 15 10.93 1.70 -17.31
N ARG A 16 11.53 0.52 -17.53
CA ARG A 16 11.05 -0.72 -16.89
C ARG A 16 11.12 -0.62 -15.37
N GLU A 17 10.08 -1.09 -14.71
CA GLU A 17 10.00 -1.21 -13.25
C GLU A 17 9.97 -2.69 -12.86
N PRO A 18 11.06 -3.24 -12.31
CA PRO A 18 11.11 -4.64 -11.91
C PRO A 18 10.36 -4.93 -10.61
N ASP A 19 10.11 -3.92 -9.78
CA ASP A 19 9.41 -4.10 -8.51
C ASP A 19 7.90 -3.80 -8.67
N PRO A 20 7.02 -4.81 -8.68
CA PRO A 20 5.58 -4.58 -8.74
C PRO A 20 5.08 -3.84 -7.50
N GLY A 21 5.84 -3.88 -6.41
CA GLY A 21 5.61 -3.06 -5.22
C GLY A 21 5.72 -1.57 -5.47
N GLN A 22 6.04 -1.07 -6.68
CA GLN A 22 6.02 0.35 -7.00
C GLN A 22 4.68 0.88 -7.53
N LEU A 23 3.72 -0.02 -7.80
CA LEU A 23 2.36 0.37 -8.14
C LEU A 23 1.64 0.87 -6.88
N TRP A 24 1.96 2.10 -6.49
CA TRP A 24 1.17 2.87 -5.52
C TRP A 24 0.55 4.03 -6.28
N GLY A 25 -0.77 4.14 -6.24
CA GLY A 25 -1.47 5.30 -6.74
C GLY A 25 -2.44 4.99 -7.87
N MET A 26 -3.51 5.77 -7.81
CA MET A 26 -4.73 5.70 -8.63
C MET A 26 -4.53 6.08 -10.11
N SER A 27 -3.31 6.09 -10.64
CA SER A 27 -3.03 6.49 -12.02
C SER A 27 -2.09 5.50 -12.71
N PHE A 28 -2.68 4.52 -13.37
CA PHE A 28 -2.00 3.55 -14.20
C PHE A 28 -2.86 3.20 -15.42
N ALA A 29 -2.22 2.64 -16.46
CA ALA A 29 -2.90 2.14 -17.64
C ALA A 29 -2.45 0.70 -17.90
N LEU A 30 -3.39 -0.15 -18.30
CA LEU A 30 -3.11 -1.54 -18.65
C LEU A 30 -4.06 -2.03 -19.75
N PRO A 31 -3.69 -3.08 -20.49
CA PRO A 31 -4.59 -3.70 -21.47
C PRO A 31 -5.88 -4.22 -20.81
N ALA A 32 -7.02 -3.96 -21.43
CA ALA A 32 -8.32 -4.38 -20.91
C ALA A 32 -8.47 -5.91 -20.76
N HIS A 33 -7.71 -6.70 -21.53
CA HIS A 33 -7.68 -8.15 -21.37
C HIS A 33 -6.92 -8.57 -20.11
N ALA A 34 -5.83 -7.88 -19.76
CA ALA A 34 -5.04 -8.17 -18.57
C ALA A 34 -5.84 -7.85 -17.29
N TRP A 35 -6.58 -6.72 -17.30
CA TRP A 35 -7.53 -6.39 -16.23
C TRP A 35 -8.57 -7.49 -15.99
N ARG A 36 -9.18 -7.99 -17.08
CA ARG A 36 -10.17 -9.07 -17.00
C ARG A 36 -9.53 -10.39 -16.54
N ALA A 37 -8.35 -10.72 -17.04
CA ALA A 37 -7.64 -11.95 -16.70
C ALA A 37 -7.18 -11.98 -15.24
N CYS A 38 -6.77 -10.84 -14.66
CA CYS A 38 -6.40 -10.78 -13.25
C CYS A 38 -7.61 -10.67 -12.31
N GLY A 39 -8.82 -10.43 -12.83
CA GLY A 39 -10.04 -10.29 -12.03
C GLY A 39 -10.28 -8.87 -11.47
N GLY A 40 -9.61 -7.84 -11.97
CA GLY A 40 -9.80 -6.45 -11.52
C GLY A 40 -9.34 -6.20 -10.07
N MET A 41 -9.94 -5.20 -9.40
CA MET A 41 -9.74 -5.01 -7.96
C MET A 41 -10.47 -6.09 -7.18
N ASP A 42 -9.87 -6.58 -6.09
CA ASP A 42 -10.56 -7.42 -5.12
C ASP A 42 -11.38 -6.52 -4.18
N GLU A 43 -12.69 -6.48 -4.38
CA GLU A 43 -13.64 -5.64 -3.62
C GLU A 43 -13.77 -6.04 -2.15
N ALA A 44 -13.20 -7.16 -1.73
CA ALA A 44 -13.18 -7.56 -0.33
C ALA A 44 -11.97 -7.00 0.43
N TYR A 45 -11.09 -6.20 -0.21
CA TYR A 45 -10.32 -5.19 0.50
C TYR A 45 -11.23 -4.01 0.82
N ALA A 46 -11.34 -3.67 2.10
CA ALA A 46 -12.22 -2.61 2.57
C ALA A 46 -11.45 -1.60 3.43
N GLY A 47 -11.90 -0.35 3.44
CA GLY A 47 -11.21 0.73 4.14
C GLY A 47 -9.96 1.17 3.38
N TYR A 48 -8.79 1.04 3.98
CA TYR A 48 -7.55 1.60 3.46
C TYR A 48 -6.40 0.59 3.51
N GLY A 49 -5.70 0.44 2.38
CA GLY A 49 -4.40 -0.22 2.28
C GLY A 49 -4.45 -1.67 1.80
N GLY A 50 -3.49 -2.03 0.94
CA GLY A 50 -3.22 -3.39 0.48
C GLY A 50 -3.88 -3.78 -0.85
N GLU A 51 -4.95 -3.11 -1.26
CA GLU A 51 -5.73 -3.43 -2.46
C GLU A 51 -4.95 -3.23 -3.77
N GLU A 52 -4.21 -2.14 -3.89
CA GLU A 52 -3.36 -1.88 -5.07
C GLU A 52 -2.12 -2.80 -5.06
N THR A 53 -1.58 -3.10 -3.87
CA THR A 53 -0.47 -4.03 -3.73
C THR A 53 -0.88 -5.44 -4.18
N ASP A 54 -2.08 -5.87 -3.83
CA ASP A 54 -2.66 -7.13 -4.29
C ASP A 54 -2.82 -7.18 -5.82
N LEU A 55 -3.40 -6.12 -6.41
CA LEU A 55 -3.51 -6.00 -7.87
C LEU A 55 -2.13 -6.08 -8.54
N ALA A 56 -1.15 -5.36 -8.01
CA ALA A 56 0.20 -5.35 -8.55
C ALA A 56 0.83 -6.74 -8.54
N MET A 57 0.66 -7.49 -7.45
CA MET A 57 1.16 -8.86 -7.35
C MET A 57 0.48 -9.82 -8.33
N ARG A 58 -0.84 -9.73 -8.48
CA ARG A 58 -1.57 -10.55 -9.47
C ARG A 58 -1.18 -10.21 -10.91
N LEU A 59 -0.99 -8.93 -11.23
CA LEU A 59 -0.50 -8.51 -12.54
C LEU A 59 0.93 -8.98 -12.78
N ALA A 60 1.82 -8.90 -11.79
CA ALA A 60 3.19 -9.39 -11.92
C ALA A 60 3.24 -10.90 -12.20
N ALA A 61 2.37 -11.68 -11.55
CA ALA A 61 2.23 -13.11 -11.79
C ALA A 61 1.77 -13.47 -13.22
N SER A 62 1.14 -12.54 -13.94
CA SER A 62 0.76 -12.73 -15.34
C SER A 62 1.93 -12.55 -16.33
N GLY A 63 3.09 -12.10 -15.86
CA GLY A 63 4.25 -11.77 -16.70
C GLY A 63 4.15 -10.43 -17.43
N LEU A 64 3.08 -9.65 -17.21
CA LEU A 64 2.93 -8.32 -17.78
C LEU A 64 4.04 -7.38 -17.24
N PRO A 65 4.91 -6.82 -18.10
CA PRO A 65 5.94 -5.91 -17.64
C PRO A 65 5.35 -4.56 -17.21
N THR A 66 5.88 -4.01 -16.12
CA THR A 66 5.52 -2.69 -15.61
C THR A 66 6.53 -1.64 -16.06
N PHE A 67 6.06 -0.42 -16.34
CA PHE A 67 6.88 0.70 -16.77
C PHE A 67 6.45 1.99 -16.10
N TRP A 68 7.43 2.85 -15.82
CA TRP A 68 7.21 4.27 -15.61
C TRP A 68 7.14 5.00 -16.96
N VAL A 69 6.18 5.90 -17.10
CA VAL A 69 5.98 6.71 -18.30
C VAL A 69 6.44 8.14 -18.03
N GLY A 70 7.42 8.62 -18.79
CA GLY A 70 7.88 10.00 -18.72
C GLY A 70 6.81 10.97 -19.22
N GLY A 71 6.69 12.12 -18.57
CA GLY A 71 5.68 13.14 -18.91
C GLY A 71 4.23 12.82 -18.49
N ALA A 72 3.94 11.60 -18.00
CA ALA A 72 2.62 11.20 -17.50
C ALA A 72 2.35 11.76 -16.08
N ARG A 73 2.09 13.07 -16.00
CA ARG A 73 1.89 13.75 -14.72
C ARG A 73 0.49 13.52 -14.16
N ALA A 74 0.42 13.07 -12.91
CA ALA A 74 -0.77 13.09 -12.08
C ALA A 74 -0.51 13.98 -10.86
N TYR A 75 -1.50 14.76 -10.44
CA TYR A 75 -1.44 15.54 -9.22
C TYR A 75 -2.21 14.82 -8.12
N HIS A 76 -1.57 14.63 -6.97
CA HIS A 76 -2.24 14.19 -5.77
C HIS A 76 -2.70 15.43 -5.00
N GLN A 77 -3.99 15.50 -4.65
CA GLN A 77 -4.48 16.55 -3.79
C GLN A 77 -3.93 16.33 -2.39
N HIS A 78 -3.10 17.26 -1.92
CA HIS A 78 -2.55 17.17 -0.58
C HIS A 78 -3.67 17.17 0.48
N HIS A 79 -3.54 16.29 1.46
CA HIS A 79 -4.41 16.21 2.63
C HIS A 79 -3.59 15.81 3.86
N PRO A 80 -4.05 16.16 5.09
CA PRO A 80 -3.46 15.65 6.31
C PRO A 80 -3.45 14.11 6.34
N VAL A 81 -2.42 13.54 6.96
CA VAL A 81 -2.30 12.10 7.20
C VAL A 81 -2.04 11.83 8.66
N HIS A 82 -2.16 10.57 9.06
CA HIS A 82 -1.75 10.10 10.38
C HIS A 82 -0.54 9.18 10.24
N VAL A 83 0.44 9.34 11.14
CA VAL A 83 1.65 8.53 11.14
C VAL A 83 1.91 7.98 12.55
N PRO A 84 1.71 6.66 12.79
CA PRO A 84 1.15 5.67 11.86
C PRO A 84 -0.34 5.93 11.57
N PRO A 85 -0.94 5.29 10.54
CA PRO A 85 -2.33 5.50 10.15
C PRO A 85 -3.33 4.80 11.11
N LEU A 86 -3.34 5.22 12.37
CA LEU A 86 -4.15 4.61 13.45
C LEU A 86 -5.65 4.68 13.19
N GLN A 87 -6.13 5.70 12.46
CA GLN A 87 -7.53 5.81 12.04
C GLN A 87 -7.97 4.70 11.06
N HIS A 88 -7.02 3.98 10.46
CA HIS A 88 -7.27 2.84 9.57
C HIS A 88 -6.84 1.51 10.18
N PHE A 89 -6.62 1.45 11.50
CA PHE A 89 -6.05 0.30 12.21
C PHE A 89 -6.71 -1.04 11.81
N ASP A 90 -8.01 -1.20 12.06
CA ASP A 90 -8.71 -2.47 11.79
C ASP A 90 -8.69 -2.85 10.29
N ALA A 91 -8.83 -1.86 9.39
CA ALA A 91 -8.79 -2.09 7.95
C ALA A 91 -7.42 -2.60 7.48
N ILE A 92 -6.34 -1.96 7.95
CA ILE A 92 -4.97 -2.37 7.62
C ILE A 92 -4.70 -3.80 8.10
N LEU A 93 -5.10 -4.17 9.31
CA LEU A 93 -4.88 -5.53 9.82
C LEU A 93 -5.67 -6.57 9.00
N ALA A 94 -6.94 -6.29 8.69
CA ALA A 94 -7.79 -7.18 7.90
C ALA A 94 -7.22 -7.38 6.49
N ASN A 95 -6.79 -6.29 5.85
CA ASN A 95 -6.24 -6.29 4.50
C ASN A 95 -4.85 -6.93 4.45
N ALA A 96 -4.00 -6.71 5.45
CA ALA A 96 -2.70 -7.39 5.57
C ALA A 96 -2.88 -8.91 5.71
N ALA A 97 -3.82 -9.35 6.55
CA ALA A 97 -4.14 -10.78 6.70
C ALA A 97 -4.71 -11.38 5.41
N ARG A 98 -5.54 -10.62 4.68
CA ARG A 98 -6.04 -11.02 3.36
C ARG A 98 -4.92 -11.21 2.36
N PHE A 99 -4.07 -10.21 2.23
CA PHE A 99 -2.91 -10.25 1.34
C PHE A 99 -2.01 -11.45 1.67
N ARG A 100 -1.73 -11.69 2.95
CA ARG A 100 -0.94 -12.86 3.37
C ARG A 100 -1.58 -14.18 2.95
N ARG A 101 -2.90 -14.33 3.07
CA ARG A 101 -3.58 -15.56 2.61
C ARG A 101 -3.45 -15.76 1.11
N ALA A 102 -3.48 -14.69 0.32
CA ALA A 102 -3.37 -14.74 -1.12
C ALA A 102 -1.92 -14.97 -1.61
N HIS A 103 -0.93 -14.34 -0.97
CA HIS A 103 0.44 -14.23 -1.49
C HIS A 103 1.51 -14.89 -0.62
N GLY A 104 1.15 -15.42 0.55
CA GLY A 104 2.07 -16.12 1.46
C GLY A 104 3.05 -15.22 2.22
N ARG A 105 2.96 -13.89 2.08
CA ARG A 105 3.81 -12.90 2.75
C ARG A 105 3.00 -11.70 3.24
N TRP A 106 3.51 -10.94 4.20
CA TRP A 106 2.84 -9.71 4.65
C TRP A 106 3.04 -8.55 3.68
N CYS A 107 2.04 -7.67 3.57
CA CYS A 107 2.17 -6.35 2.97
C CYS A 107 2.08 -5.28 4.06
N MET A 108 2.36 -4.02 3.72
CA MET A 108 2.29 -2.89 4.65
C MET A 108 3.12 -3.09 5.92
N THR A 109 4.22 -3.85 5.83
CA THR A 109 5.05 -4.26 6.99
C THR A 109 5.58 -3.07 7.77
N TYR A 110 5.89 -1.94 7.11
CA TYR A 110 6.25 -0.69 7.77
C TYR A 110 5.18 -0.18 8.76
N TRP A 111 3.89 -0.26 8.41
CA TRP A 111 2.81 0.13 9.32
C TRP A 111 2.59 -0.93 10.40
N LEU A 112 2.69 -2.22 10.06
CA LEU A 112 2.59 -3.29 11.05
C LEU A 112 3.69 -3.17 12.11
N ASP A 113 4.92 -2.83 11.72
CA ASP A 113 6.02 -2.55 12.64
C ASP A 113 5.74 -1.34 13.53
N GLN A 114 5.16 -0.27 13.00
CA GLN A 114 4.77 0.90 13.80
C GLN A 114 3.67 0.55 14.82
N PHE A 115 2.67 -0.24 14.42
CA PHE A 115 1.62 -0.72 15.32
C PHE A 115 2.18 -1.66 16.41
N ARG A 116 3.13 -2.52 16.04
CA ARG A 116 3.87 -3.38 16.99
C ARG A 116 4.69 -2.55 17.97
N ALA A 117 5.45 -1.57 17.49
CA ALA A 117 6.26 -0.68 18.32
C ALA A 117 5.41 0.16 19.30
N ALA A 118 4.17 0.49 18.91
CA ALA A 118 3.19 1.15 19.77
C ALA A 118 2.47 0.20 20.77
N GLY A 119 2.80 -1.10 20.75
CA GLY A 119 2.20 -2.11 21.62
C GLY A 119 0.74 -2.41 21.28
N LEU A 120 0.30 -2.17 20.04
CA LEU A 120 -1.07 -2.41 19.60
C LEU A 120 -1.26 -3.85 19.11
N ILE A 121 -0.23 -4.42 18.50
CA ILE A 121 -0.23 -5.79 17.98
C ILE A 121 1.02 -6.55 18.40
N ALA A 122 0.89 -7.88 18.49
CA ALA A 122 2.00 -8.81 18.45
C ALA A 122 2.06 -9.41 17.04
N TRP A 123 3.18 -9.18 16.37
CA TRP A 123 3.41 -9.54 14.97
C TRP A 123 4.92 -9.49 14.66
N ASP A 124 5.38 -10.29 13.72
CA ASP A 124 6.66 -10.17 13.01
C ASP A 124 6.47 -10.73 11.58
N ASP A 125 7.52 -10.65 10.76
CA ASP A 125 7.46 -11.09 9.36
C ASP A 125 7.15 -12.58 9.19
N ASP A 126 7.51 -13.42 10.15
CA ASP A 126 7.31 -14.87 10.13
C ASP A 126 5.99 -15.30 10.80
N ALA A 127 5.29 -14.36 11.45
CA ALA A 127 4.10 -14.64 12.21
C ALA A 127 3.01 -15.31 11.34
N PRO A 128 2.35 -16.37 11.84
CA PRO A 128 1.26 -17.02 11.11
C PRO A 128 0.00 -16.13 11.05
N ALA A 129 -0.16 -15.21 12.00
CA ALA A 129 -1.25 -14.27 12.09
C ALA A 129 -0.84 -13.01 12.88
N ILE A 130 -1.56 -11.91 12.69
CA ILE A 130 -1.44 -10.71 13.54
C ILE A 130 -2.31 -10.92 14.78
N GLN A 131 -1.73 -10.77 15.98
CA GLN A 131 -2.48 -10.76 17.23
C GLN A 131 -2.73 -9.32 17.68
N VAL A 132 -3.98 -8.93 17.87
CA VAL A 132 -4.34 -7.62 18.44
C VAL A 132 -4.17 -7.68 19.97
N LEU A 133 -3.32 -6.83 20.52
CA LEU A 133 -3.14 -6.66 21.96
C LEU A 133 -4.14 -5.65 22.51
N ARG A 134 -4.32 -4.54 21.79
CA ARG A 134 -5.31 -3.50 22.06
C ARG A 134 -5.55 -2.67 20.81
N ARG A 135 -6.65 -1.94 20.76
CA ARG A 135 -6.89 -0.92 19.74
C ARG A 135 -6.30 0.43 20.19
N PRO A 136 -5.91 1.31 19.24
CA PRO A 136 -5.53 2.67 19.59
C PRO A 136 -6.74 3.42 20.15
N ASP A 137 -6.51 4.26 21.14
CA ASP A 137 -7.55 5.14 21.68
C ASP A 137 -7.69 6.43 20.85
N PRO A 138 -8.79 7.21 21.02
CA PRO A 138 -8.99 8.44 20.27
C PRO A 138 -7.90 9.50 20.47
N THR A 139 -7.25 9.54 21.63
CA THR A 139 -6.15 10.46 21.93
C THR A 139 -4.89 10.07 21.16
N GLU A 140 -4.56 8.77 21.09
CA GLU A 140 -3.46 8.25 20.26
C GLU A 140 -3.70 8.54 18.77
N ILE A 141 -4.93 8.33 18.29
CA ILE A 141 -5.31 8.66 16.90
C ILE A 141 -5.10 10.16 16.65
N ALA A 142 -5.68 11.04 17.48
CA ALA A 142 -5.51 12.47 17.31
C ALA A 142 -4.02 12.91 17.34
N ALA A 143 -3.21 12.31 18.22
CA ALA A 143 -1.79 12.59 18.33
C ALA A 143 -0.96 12.11 17.12
N ALA A 144 -1.48 11.16 16.33
CA ALA A 144 -0.82 10.68 15.13
C ALA A 144 -1.02 11.61 13.91
N LEU A 145 -1.94 12.57 13.98
CA LEU A 145 -2.20 13.53 12.89
C LEU A 145 -0.94 14.34 12.56
N ARG A 146 -0.65 14.47 11.25
CA ARG A 146 0.43 15.26 10.67
C ARG A 146 -0.18 16.16 9.59
N PRO A 147 -0.62 17.37 9.94
CA PRO A 147 -1.27 18.28 8.99
C PRO A 147 -0.29 18.76 7.92
N ASP A 148 0.98 18.92 8.27
CA ASP A 148 2.03 19.45 7.39
C ASP A 148 2.93 18.34 6.82
N ALA A 149 2.42 17.11 6.72
CA ALA A 149 3.17 16.01 6.13
C ALA A 149 3.54 16.35 4.69
N LEU A 150 4.84 16.36 4.38
CA LEU A 150 5.31 16.66 3.02
C LEU A 150 4.76 15.68 1.98
N PHE A 151 4.47 14.46 2.41
CA PHE A 151 3.88 13.41 1.60
C PHE A 151 2.61 12.91 2.29
N SER A 152 1.51 12.97 1.54
CA SER A 152 0.19 12.46 1.91
C SER A 152 -0.14 11.24 1.08
#